data_AF-A0A0P9F3Y5-F1
#
_entry.id   AF-A0A0P9F3Y5-F1
#
_cell.length_a   1.000
_cell.length_b   1.000
_cell.length_c   1.000
_cell.angle_alpha   90.00
_cell.angle_beta   90.00
_cell.angle_gamma   90.00
#
_symmetry.space_group_name_H-M   'P 1'
#
loop_
_entity.id
_entity.type
_entity.pdbx_description
1 polymer ?
#
loop_
_entity_poly.entity_id
_entity_poly.type
_entity_poly.pdbx_seq_one_letter_code
_entity_poly.pdbx_strand_id
1 'polypeptide(L)'
;MEQRITEARNPATAAIDTLDARGIVDAIAAEDAKVAPAVAACAGPIAALVEATAERMRRGGRLIYMGAGTSGRLAVLDAVECLPTYSVGPERIFALLAGA
;
A
#
# COMPACT_ATOMS: atom_id res chain seq x y z
N MET A 1 -14.40 -17.06 15.68
CA MET A 1 -13.73 -15.95 14.97
C MET A 1 -12.65 -16.56 14.11
N GLU A 2 -12.73 -16.34 12.80
CA GLU A 2 -11.70 -16.77 11.85
C GLU A 2 -10.42 -15.94 12.08
N GLN A 3 -9.27 -16.61 12.14
CA GLN A 3 -8.00 -15.95 12.44
C GLN A 3 -7.49 -15.22 11.18
N ARG A 4 -7.40 -13.89 11.23
CA ARG A 4 -6.88 -13.09 10.12
C ARG A 4 -5.38 -13.31 10.00
N ILE A 5 -4.89 -13.55 8.79
CA ILE A 5 -3.45 -13.75 8.51
C ILE A 5 -2.63 -12.54 8.97
N THR A 6 -3.17 -11.32 8.88
CA THR A 6 -2.52 -10.09 9.35
C THR A 6 -2.26 -10.05 10.85
N GLU A 7 -3.04 -10.78 11.64
CA GLU A 7 -2.92 -10.88 13.10
C GLU A 7 -2.22 -12.17 13.54
N ALA A 8 -1.82 -13.03 12.60
CA ALA A 8 -1.16 -14.29 12.89
C ALA A 8 0.33 -14.07 13.20
N ARG A 9 0.89 -14.90 14.09
CA ARG A 9 2.34 -14.89 14.35
C ARG A 9 3.07 -15.49 13.15
N ASN A 10 4.13 -14.84 12.69
CA ASN A 10 5.03 -15.41 11.70
C ASN A 10 6.00 -16.40 12.38
N PRO A 11 5.99 -17.70 12.04
CA PRO A 11 6.90 -18.68 12.63
C PRO A 11 8.38 -18.39 12.32
N ALA A 12 8.69 -17.75 11.19
CA ALA A 12 10.07 -17.42 10.79
C ALA A 12 10.72 -16.37 11.71
N THR A 13 9.92 -15.62 12.46
CA THR A 13 10.39 -14.56 13.37
C THR A 13 10.03 -14.86 14.82
N ALA A 14 9.76 -16.13 15.17
CA ALA A 14 9.31 -16.53 16.51
C ALA A 14 10.28 -16.16 17.65
N ALA A 15 11.58 -16.03 17.36
CA ALA A 15 12.65 -15.69 18.31
C ALA A 15 13.35 -14.36 17.98
N ILE A 16 12.68 -13.46 17.24
CA ILE A 16 13.27 -12.20 16.73
C ILE A 16 13.84 -11.30 17.85
N ASP A 17 13.29 -11.40 19.06
CA ASP A 17 13.70 -10.66 20.26
C ASP A 17 15.02 -11.15 20.88
N THR A 18 15.51 -12.32 20.45
CA THR A 18 16.79 -12.90 20.90
C THR A 18 17.94 -12.70 19.92
N LEU A 19 17.66 -12.16 18.73
CA LEU A 19 18.65 -11.89 17.69
C LEU A 19 19.45 -10.62 18.01
N ASP A 20 20.66 -10.54 17.47
CA ASP A 20 21.39 -9.28 17.41
C ASP A 20 20.80 -8.35 16.34
N ALA A 21 21.26 -7.09 16.29
CA ALA A 21 20.72 -6.10 15.37
C ALA A 21 20.81 -6.54 13.90
N ARG A 22 21.88 -7.26 13.53
CA ARG A 22 22.05 -7.76 12.16
C ARG A 22 21.03 -8.85 11.85
N GLY A 23 20.84 -9.81 12.74
CA GLY A 23 19.84 -10.87 12.61
C GLY A 23 18.41 -10.33 12.51
N ILE A 24 18.07 -9.29 13.28
CA ILE A 24 16.75 -8.62 13.18
C ILE A 24 16.55 -8.02 11.78
N VAL A 25 17.54 -7.28 11.27
CA VAL A 25 17.47 -6.65 9.94
C VAL A 25 17.37 -7.72 8.84
N ASP A 26 18.17 -8.78 8.92
CA ASP A 26 18.14 -9.86 7.93
C ASP A 26 16.77 -10.59 7.94
N ALA A 27 16.18 -10.79 9.13
CA ALA A 27 14.85 -11.39 9.25
C ALA A 27 13.74 -10.50 8.65
N ILE A 28 13.78 -9.19 8.88
CA ILE A 28 12.83 -8.23 8.28
C ILE A 28 13.00 -8.20 6.75
N ALA A 29 14.24 -8.07 6.27
CA ALA A 29 14.55 -8.03 4.84
C ALA A 29 14.09 -9.30 4.11
N ALA A 30 14.19 -10.47 4.76
CA ALA A 30 13.71 -11.73 4.22
C ALA A 30 12.17 -11.75 4.03
N GLU A 31 11.41 -11.07 4.90
CA GLU A 31 9.96 -10.91 4.74
C GLU A 31 9.62 -9.85 3.68
N ASP A 32 10.35 -8.73 3.65
CA ASP A 32 10.17 -7.68 2.63
C ASP A 32 10.37 -8.22 1.21
N ALA A 33 11.34 -9.13 1.02
CA ALA A 33 11.59 -9.79 -0.26
C ALA A 33 10.37 -10.55 -0.81
N LYS A 34 9.40 -10.91 0.05
CA LYS A 34 8.17 -11.62 -0.34
C LYS A 34 7.10 -10.67 -0.89
N VAL A 35 7.23 -9.36 -0.68
CA VAL A 35 6.22 -8.37 -1.08
C VAL A 35 6.11 -8.27 -2.61
N ALA A 36 7.23 -8.14 -3.33
CA ALA A 36 7.19 -7.95 -4.78
C ALA A 36 6.54 -9.13 -5.53
N PRO A 37 6.86 -10.41 -5.23
CA PRO A 37 6.14 -11.55 -5.81
C PRO A 37 4.63 -11.56 -5.48
N ALA A 38 4.24 -11.17 -4.26
CA ALA A 38 2.83 -11.10 -3.88
C ALA A 38 2.08 -10.02 -4.66
N VAL A 39 2.69 -8.85 -4.87
CA VAL A 39 2.13 -7.79 -5.72
C VAL A 39 2.03 -8.25 -7.18
N ALA A 40 3.06 -8.94 -7.69
CA ALA A 40 3.05 -9.48 -9.05
C ALA A 40 1.92 -10.50 -9.26
N ALA A 41 1.60 -11.32 -8.25
CA ALA A 41 0.47 -12.24 -8.30
C ALA A 41 -0.89 -11.51 -8.41
N CYS A 42 -0.96 -10.24 -8.00
CA CYS A 42 -2.14 -9.37 -8.14
C CYS A 42 -2.17 -8.55 -9.43
N ALA A 43 -1.28 -8.81 -10.39
CA ALA A 43 -1.15 -7.99 -11.62
C ALA A 43 -2.46 -7.86 -12.42
N GLY A 44 -3.26 -8.93 -12.53
CA GLY A 44 -4.53 -8.89 -13.25
C GLY A 44 -5.54 -7.89 -12.66
N PRO A 45 -5.92 -8.02 -11.38
CA PRO A 45 -6.76 -7.03 -10.69
C PRO A 45 -6.20 -5.61 -10.70
N ILE A 46 -4.89 -5.44 -10.53
CA ILE A 46 -4.23 -4.12 -10.59
C ILE A 46 -4.40 -3.51 -12.00
N ALA A 47 -4.16 -4.28 -13.06
CA ALA A 47 -4.33 -3.81 -14.43
C ALA A 47 -5.79 -3.39 -14.72
N ALA A 48 -6.76 -4.17 -14.26
CA ALA A 48 -8.18 -3.82 -14.38
C ALA A 48 -8.53 -2.51 -13.66
N LEU A 49 -7.98 -2.30 -12.46
CA LEU A 49 -8.14 -1.05 -11.71
C LEU A 49 -7.54 0.15 -12.45
N VAL A 50 -6.34 -0.02 -13.04
CA VAL A 50 -5.66 1.02 -13.82
C VAL A 50 -6.51 1.44 -15.02
N GLU A 51 -7.00 0.49 -15.81
CA GLU A 51 -7.84 0.78 -16.99
C GLU A 51 -9.14 1.50 -16.62
N ALA A 52 -9.85 1.00 -15.60
CA ALA A 52 -11.08 1.61 -15.11
C ALA A 52 -10.84 3.04 -14.58
N THR A 53 -9.75 3.25 -13.85
CA THR A 53 -9.38 4.57 -13.31
C THR A 53 -9.03 5.54 -14.45
N ALA A 54 -8.23 5.09 -15.41
CA ALA A 54 -7.83 5.89 -16.56
C ALA A 54 -9.04 6.32 -17.40
N GLU A 55 -9.98 5.40 -17.70
CA GLU A 55 -11.22 5.74 -18.40
C GLU A 55 -12.02 6.82 -17.65
N ARG A 56 -12.20 6.66 -16.33
CA ARG A 56 -12.96 7.62 -15.51
C ARG A 56 -12.27 8.97 -15.45
N MET A 57 -10.95 9.00 -15.34
CA MET A 57 -10.18 10.23 -15.35
C MET A 57 -10.26 10.96 -16.70
N ARG A 58 -10.22 10.25 -17.84
CA ARG A 58 -10.40 10.88 -19.17
C ARG A 58 -11.76 11.57 -19.31
N ARG A 59 -12.78 11.07 -18.61
CA ARG A 59 -14.15 11.63 -18.60
C ARG A 59 -14.33 12.74 -17.56
N GLY A 60 -13.24 13.30 -17.01
CA GLY A 60 -13.27 14.35 -15.99
C GLY A 60 -13.52 13.85 -14.57
N GLY A 61 -13.47 12.53 -14.35
CA GLY A 61 -13.61 11.93 -13.03
C GLY A 61 -12.42 12.18 -12.10
N ARG A 62 -12.60 11.74 -10.84
CA ARG A 62 -11.65 11.87 -9.75
C ARG A 62 -11.24 10.50 -9.22
N LEU A 63 -9.99 10.37 -8.80
CA LEU A 63 -9.50 9.24 -8.02
C LEU A 63 -9.49 9.65 -6.54
N ILE A 64 -10.20 8.90 -5.70
CA ILE A 64 -10.33 9.19 -4.28
C ILE A 64 -9.84 7.97 -3.51
N TYR A 65 -8.74 8.11 -2.80
CA TYR A 65 -8.31 7.11 -1.83
C TYR A 65 -8.98 7.35 -0.48
N MET A 66 -9.18 6.30 0.30
CA MET A 66 -9.71 6.42 1.65
C MET A 66 -9.11 5.37 2.58
N GLY A 67 -8.77 5.76 3.80
CA GLY A 67 -8.20 4.83 4.77
C GLY A 67 -7.97 5.45 6.14
N ALA A 68 -7.61 4.60 7.10
CA ALA A 68 -7.19 5.00 8.44
C ALA A 68 -5.72 4.60 8.66
N GLY A 69 -5.08 5.16 9.69
CA GLY A 69 -3.76 4.73 10.12
C GLY A 69 -2.71 4.79 9.01
N THR A 70 -1.89 3.75 8.88
CA THR A 70 -0.83 3.66 7.87
C THR A 70 -1.40 3.66 6.44
N SER A 71 -2.48 2.93 6.18
CA SER A 71 -3.10 2.87 4.85
C SER A 71 -3.57 4.24 4.36
N GLY A 72 -4.22 5.02 5.24
CA GLY A 72 -4.65 6.38 4.90
C GLY A 72 -3.47 7.33 4.67
N ARG A 73 -2.37 7.17 5.42
CA ARG A 73 -1.15 8.00 5.23
C ARG A 73 -0.43 7.67 3.92
N LEU A 74 -0.35 6.39 3.53
CA LEU A 74 0.19 5.99 2.22
C LEU A 74 -0.66 6.53 1.06
N ALA A 75 -1.99 6.54 1.23
CA ALA A 75 -2.89 7.17 0.27
C ALA A 75 -2.66 8.68 0.13
N VAL A 76 -2.44 9.39 1.24
CA VAL A 76 -2.07 10.82 1.21
C VAL A 76 -0.76 11.02 0.49
N LEU A 77 0.26 10.19 0.78
CA LEU A 77 1.56 10.25 0.12
C LEU A 77 1.44 10.15 -1.42
N ASP A 78 0.74 9.14 -1.92
CA ASP A 78 0.55 8.95 -3.37
C ASP A 78 -0.19 10.14 -4.01
N ALA A 79 -1.27 10.62 -3.36
CA ALA A 79 -2.05 11.73 -3.88
C ALA A 79 -1.25 13.05 -3.96
N VAL A 80 -0.39 13.34 -2.96
CA VAL A 80 0.41 14.59 -2.97
C VAL A 80 1.54 14.54 -3.99
N GLU A 81 2.06 13.36 -4.31
CA GLU A 81 3.10 13.18 -5.33
C GLU A 81 2.57 13.41 -6.76
N CYS A 82 1.26 13.29 -6.99
CA CYS A 82 0.65 13.50 -8.30
C CYS A 82 0.78 14.93 -8.83
N LEU A 83 0.75 15.94 -7.95
CA LEU A 83 0.87 17.34 -8.36
C LEU A 83 2.26 17.68 -8.94
N PRO A 84 3.37 17.48 -8.22
CA PRO A 84 4.70 17.76 -8.77
C PRO A 84 5.09 16.81 -9.91
N THR A 85 4.57 15.58 -9.94
CA THR A 85 4.96 14.58 -10.95
C THR A 85 4.20 14.73 -12.26
N TYR A 86 2.88 14.99 -12.18
CA TYR A 86 1.99 14.96 -13.35
C TYR A 86 1.22 16.27 -13.55
N SER A 87 1.43 17.30 -12.71
CA SER A 87 0.63 18.54 -12.71
C SER A 87 -0.87 18.30 -12.50
N VAL A 88 -1.20 17.29 -11.68
CA VAL A 88 -2.57 16.90 -11.33
C VAL A 88 -2.83 17.19 -9.86
N GLY A 89 -3.78 18.08 -9.55
CA GLY A 89 -4.03 18.55 -8.20
C GLY A 89 -5.16 17.83 -7.46
N PRO A 90 -5.50 18.30 -6.23
CA PRO A 90 -6.53 17.71 -5.37
C PRO A 90 -7.94 17.75 -5.96
N GLU A 91 -8.18 18.56 -6.98
CA GLU A 91 -9.43 18.57 -7.75
C GLU A 91 -9.64 17.27 -8.56
N ARG A 92 -8.56 16.51 -8.80
CA ARG A 92 -8.56 15.25 -9.58
C ARG A 92 -8.16 14.04 -8.75
N ILE A 93 -7.16 14.16 -7.87
CA ILE A 93 -6.64 13.04 -7.06
C ILE A 93 -6.47 13.50 -5.62
N PHE A 94 -7.17 12.87 -4.67
CA PHE A 94 -7.01 13.19 -3.24
C PHE A 94 -7.30 11.98 -2.35
N ALA A 95 -6.86 12.06 -1.08
CA ALA A 95 -7.03 11.01 -0.09
C ALA A 95 -7.85 11.49 1.12
N LEU A 96 -8.72 10.61 1.63
CA LEU A 96 -9.48 10.79 2.87
C LEU A 96 -8.84 9.96 3.99
N LEU A 97 -8.22 10.64 4.95
CA LEU A 97 -7.64 10.02 6.14
C LEU A 97 -8.63 10.13 7.31
N ALA A 98 -9.00 9.00 7.90
CA ALA A 98 -9.90 8.97 9.04
C ALA A 98 -9.31 9.75 10.24
N GLY A 99 -10.04 10.77 10.70
CA GLY A 99 -9.68 11.60 11.85
C GLY A 99 -8.72 12.76 11.53
N ALA A 100 -8.43 13.02 10.24
CA ALA A 100 -7.68 14.19 9.78
C ALA A 100 -8.60 15.33 9.33
#